data_AF-A0A2A2VPV2-F1
#
_entry.id   AF-A0A2A2VPV2-F1
#
_cell.length_a   1.000
_cell.length_b   1.000
_cell.length_c   1.000
_cell.angle_alpha   90.00
_cell.angle_beta   90.00
_cell.angle_gamma   90.00
#
_symmetry.space_group_name_H-M   'P 1'
#
loop_
_entity.id
_entity.type
_entity.pdbx_description
1 polymer ?
#
loop_
_entity_poly.entity_id
_entity_poly.type
_entity_poly.pdbx_seq_one_letter_code
_entity_poly.pdbx_strand_id
1 'polypeptide(L)' 'MNGDCSFYQRGKYLYSAETNECALYQNGDYFYSMETNGALFYQRGKYLYSMDGGTASYYFS' A
#
# COMPACT_ATOMS: atom_id res chain seq x y z
N MET A 1 -5.61 17.60 8.12
CA MET A 1 -4.75 16.44 8.43
C MET A 1 -5.65 15.33 8.94
N ASN A 2 -6.17 14.48 8.06
CA ASN A 2 -6.80 13.22 8.44
C ASN A 2 -6.09 12.15 7.62
N GLY A 3 -4.89 11.78 8.07
CA GLY A 3 -4.20 10.61 7.52
C GLY A 3 -4.76 9.40 8.24
N ASP A 4 -5.96 8.96 7.85
CA ASP A 4 -6.44 7.65 8.29
C ASP A 4 -5.41 6.62 7.81
N CYS A 5 -4.74 5.98 8.77
CA CYS A 5 -3.76 4.96 8.46
C CYS A 5 -4.52 3.72 7.96
N SER A 6 -4.80 3.67 6.65
CA SER A 6 -5.62 2.59 6.07
C SER A 6 -4.92 1.23 6.06
N PHE A 7 -3.59 1.20 6.21
CA PHE A 7 -2.80 -0.02 6.14
C PHE A 7 -1.63 -0.04 7.14
N TYR A 8 -1.26 -1.22 7.61
CA TYR A 8 0.00 -1.47 8.34
C TYR A 8 0.85 -2.53 7.63
N GLN A 9 2.17 -2.37 7.64
CA GLN A 9 3.10 -3.32 7.03
C GLN A 9 3.66 -4.31 8.05
N ARG A 10 3.75 -5.57 7.64
CA ARG A 10 4.50 -6.61 8.34
C ARG A 10 5.36 -7.36 7.34
N GLY A 11 6.67 -7.06 7.34
CA GLY A 11 7.60 -7.59 6.36
C GLY A 11 7.24 -7.09 4.95
N LYS A 12 6.91 -8.02 4.04
CA LYS A 12 6.53 -7.67 2.66
C LYS A 12 5.02 -7.52 2.45
N TYR A 13 4.20 -7.67 3.48
CA TYR A 13 2.75 -7.67 3.35
C TYR A 13 2.14 -6.42 4.01
N LEU A 14 1.15 -5.82 3.36
CA LEU A 14 0.33 -4.75 3.93
C LEU A 14 -1.05 -5.31 4.23
N TYR A 15 -1.50 -4.98 5.43
CA TYR A 15 -2.78 -5.40 5.97
C TYR A 15 -3.69 -4.18 6.11
N SER A 16 -4.96 -4.34 5.74
CA SER A 16 -5.98 -3.31 5.99
C SER A 16 -6.14 -3.12 7.49
N ALA A 17 -6.04 -1.87 7.95
CA ALA A 17 -6.27 -1.55 9.36
C ALA A 17 -7.75 -1.74 9.77
N GLU A 18 -8.66 -1.70 8.79
CA GLU A 18 -10.10 -1.88 9.01
C GLU A 18 -10.47 -3.36 9.15
N THR A 19 -9.97 -4.23 8.26
CA THR A 19 -10.37 -5.65 8.22
C THR A 19 -9.32 -6.60 8.81
N ASN A 20 -8.09 -6.13 9.07
CA ASN A 20 -6.92 -6.95 9.40
C ASN A 20 -6.54 -7.99 8.34
N GLU A 21 -7.08 -7.89 7.12
CA GLU A 21 -6.76 -8.81 6.04
C GLU A 21 -5.55 -8.34 5.24
N CYS A 22 -4.79 -9.31 4.71
CA CYS A 22 -3.65 -9.04 3.84
C CYS A 22 -4.15 -8.53 2.49
N ALA A 23 -4.13 -7.21 2.31
CA ALA A 23 -4.62 -6.57 1.11
C ALA A 23 -3.56 -6.51 0.00
N LEU A 24 -2.30 -6.25 0.36
CA LEU A 24 -1.23 -6.02 -0.62
C LEU A 24 0.06 -6.78 -0.28
N TYR A 25 0.85 -7.08 -1.30
CA TYR A 25 2.22 -7.56 -1.16
C TYR A 25 3.22 -6.63 -1.86
N GLN A 26 4.39 -6.44 -1.26
CA GLN A 26 5.50 -5.66 -1.78
C GLN A 26 6.48 -6.55 -2.56
N ASN A 27 6.77 -6.16 -3.80
CA ASN A 27 7.86 -6.72 -4.58
C ASN A 27 8.67 -5.60 -5.23
N GLY A 28 9.91 -5.44 -4.76
CA GLY A 28 10.72 -4.25 -5.07
C GLY A 28 10.02 -2.98 -4.59
N ASP A 29 9.88 -2.03 -5.49
CA ASP A 29 9.22 -0.75 -5.23
C ASP A 29 7.71 -0.78 -5.50
N TYR A 30 7.11 -1.93 -5.84
CA TYR A 30 5.69 -2.01 -6.20
C TYR A 30 4.88 -2.79 -5.16
N PHE A 31 3.65 -2.35 -4.93
CA PHE A 31 2.63 -3.05 -4.15
C PHE A 31 1.55 -3.58 -5.05
N TYR A 32 1.20 -4.83 -4.83
CA TYR A 32 0.27 -5.59 -5.65
C TYR A 32 -0.91 -6.05 -4.81
N SER A 33 -2.11 -5.97 -5.37
CA SER A 33 -3.31 -6.55 -4.76
C SER A 33 -3.20 -8.06 -4.66
N MET A 34 -3.49 -8.60 -3.48
CA MET A 34 -3.65 -10.04 -3.30
C MET A 34 -4.95 -10.57 -3.95
N GLU A 35 -5.94 -9.70 -4.18
CA GLU A 35 -7.23 -10.06 -4.77
C GLU A 35 -7.17 -10.08 -6.30
N THR A 36 -6.60 -9.04 -6.90
CA THR A 36 -6.60 -8.87 -8.37
C THR A 36 -5.27 -9.20 -9.03
N ASN A 37 -4.22 -9.48 -8.25
CA ASN A 37 -2.82 -9.64 -8.71
C ASN A 37 -2.27 -8.44 -9.51
N GLY A 38 -2.95 -7.30 -9.53
CA GLY A 38 -2.51 -6.08 -10.20
C GLY A 38 -1.62 -5.21 -9.32
N ALA A 39 -0.63 -4.55 -9.91
CA ALA A 39 0.13 -3.50 -9.25
C ALA A 39 -0.78 -2.30 -8.99
N LEU A 40 -0.99 -1.96 -7.72
CA LEU A 40 -1.84 -0.84 -7.31
C LEU A 40 -1.00 0.39 -6.95
N PHE A 41 0.16 0.20 -6.33
CA PHE A 41 0.99 1.30 -5.86
C PHE A 41 2.46 1.15 -6.21
N TYR A 42 3.14 2.29 -6.35
CA TYR A 42 4.59 2.41 -6.47
C TYR A 42 5.15 3.21 -5.29
N GLN A 43 6.20 2.71 -4.66
CA GLN A 43 6.87 3.36 -3.54
C GLN A 43 8.11 4.12 -4.00
N ARG A 44 8.19 5.37 -3.57
CA ARG A 44 9.41 6.17 -3.67
C ARG A 44 9.71 6.80 -2.32
N GLY A 45 10.71 6.26 -1.63
CA GLY A 45 11.01 6.66 -0.26
C GLY A 45 9.84 6.34 0.68
N LYS A 46 9.20 7.38 1.23
CA LYS A 46 8.07 7.27 2.18
C LYS A 46 6.70 7.47 1.53
N TYR A 47 6.66 7.63 0.20
CA TYR A 47 5.46 7.95 -0.55
C TYR A 47 5.01 6.75 -1.37
N LEU A 48 3.71 6.46 -1.36
CA LEU A 48 3.07 5.52 -2.27
C LEU A 48 2.30 6.30 -3.33
N TYR A 49 2.50 5.98 -4.60
CA TYR A 49 1.81 6.57 -5.75
C TYR A 49 0.86 5.54 -6.33
N SER A 50 -0.39 5.92 -6.56
CA SER A 50 -1.34 5.02 -7.21
C SER A 50 -1.02 4.89 -8.71
N MET A 51 -1.09 3.66 -9.23
CA MET A 51 -0.81 3.37 -10.64
C MET A 51 -1.89 3.90 -11.59
N ASP A 52 -3.08 4.21 -11.08
CA ASP A 52 -4.22 4.78 -11.83
C ASP A 52 -4.14 6.31 -11.99
N GLY A 53 -3.03 6.94 -11.59
CA GLY A 53 -2.84 8.39 -11.64
C GLY A 53 -3.34 9.14 -10.40
N GLY A 54 -3.82 8.42 -9.39
CA GLY A 54 -4.26 8.99 -8.11
C GLY A 54 -3.12 9.37 -7.16
N THR A 55 -3.35 10.48 -6.45
CA THR A 55 -2.49 11.18 -5.49
C THR A 55 -1.74 10.27 -4.53
N ALA A 56 -0.52 10.66 -4.17
CA ALA A 56 0.32 9.90 -3.27
C ALA A 56 -0.29 9.79 -1.86
N SER A 57 -0.51 8.57 -1.39
CA SER A 57 -0.90 8.28 0.00
C SER A 57 0.37 8.09 0.82
N TYR A 58 0.55 8.91 1.86
CA TYR A 58 1.72 8.89 2.73
C TYR A 58 1.79 7.57 3.51
N TYR A 59 2.95 6.90 3.52
CA TYR A 59 3.18 5.69 4.32
C TYR A 59 4.16 5.98 5.47
N PHE A 60 3.88 5.45 6.67
CA PHE A 60 4.80 5.46 7.80
C PHE A 60 5.40 4.07 7.99
N SER A 61 6.73 4.00 8.08
CA SER A 61 7.49 2.78 8.36
C SER A 61 7.21 2.22 9.75
#